data_AF-U2NRC4-F1
#
_entry.id   AF-U2NRC4-F1
#
_cell.length_a   1.000
_cell.length_b   1.000
_cell.length_c   1.000
_cell.angle_alpha   90.00
_cell.angle_beta   90.00
_cell.angle_gamma   90.00
#
_symmetry.space_group_name_H-M   'P 1'
#
loop_
_entity.id
_entity.type
_entity.pdbx_description
1 polymer ?
#
loop_
_entity_poly.entity_id
_entity_poly.type
_entity_poly.pdbx_seq_one_letter_code
_entity_poly.pdbx_strand_id
1 'polypeptide(L)'
;ASLFVDGKVAHVVKEIFDLALKGNGVAKICRHLNKQHILRPAAYAAERGETGFERHFEGNEDKRYIWSGNSVRSILRSPIYAGNLVGYKR
;
A
#
# COMPACT_ATOMS: atom_id res chain seq x y z
N ALA A 1 9.48 -17.23 -0.21
CA ALA A 1 10.08 -15.89 -0.21
C ALA A 1 9.37 -15.04 0.84
N SER A 2 9.96 -14.93 2.02
CA SER A 2 9.42 -14.08 3.09
C SER A 2 9.76 -12.64 2.73
N LEU A 3 8.74 -11.87 2.29
CA LEU A 3 8.85 -10.44 2.02
C LEU A 3 9.30 -9.76 3.32
N PHE A 4 10.61 -9.54 3.47
CA PHE A 4 11.15 -8.64 4.48
C PHE A 4 10.56 -7.28 4.15
N VAL A 5 9.56 -6.93 4.93
CA VAL A 5 8.77 -5.72 4.84
C VAL A 5 9.73 -4.54 4.91
N ASP A 6 9.99 -3.93 3.76
CA ASP A 6 10.66 -2.65 3.66
C ASP A 6 9.97 -1.69 4.63
N GLY A 7 10.71 -1.11 5.58
CA GLY A 7 10.14 -0.21 6.59
C GLY A 7 9.32 0.94 5.96
N LYS A 8 9.66 1.31 4.72
CA LYS A 8 8.93 2.30 3.94
C LYS A 8 7.56 1.81 3.43
N VAL A 9 7.38 0.52 3.17
CA VAL A 9 6.07 -0.02 2.81
C VAL A 9 5.28 -0.39 4.06
N ALA A 10 5.96 -0.87 5.10
CA ALA A 10 5.38 -1.24 6.40
C ALA A 10 4.54 -0.12 7.01
N HIS A 11 5.12 1.08 7.07
CA HIS A 11 4.46 2.21 7.75
C HIS A 11 3.20 2.65 7.00
N VAL A 12 3.22 2.66 5.67
CA VAL A 12 2.06 3.03 4.85
C VAL A 12 0.94 2.02 5.01
N VAL A 13 1.26 0.72 4.98
CA VAL A 13 0.26 -0.33 5.21
C VAL A 13 -0.33 -0.18 6.61
N LYS A 14 0.50 0.00 7.64
CA LYS A 14 0.03 0.22 9.01
C LYS A 14 -0.89 1.44 9.10
N GLU A 15 -0.51 2.55 8.48
CA GLU A 15 -1.30 3.78 8.45
C GLU A 15 -2.68 3.56 7.78
N ILE A 16 -2.74 2.79 6.69
CA ILE A 16 -4.01 2.41 6.05
C ILE A 16 -4.93 1.67 7.03
N PHE A 17 -4.39 0.70 7.77
CA PHE A 17 -5.16 -0.05 8.76
C PHE A 17 -5.58 0.83 9.95
N ASP A 18 -4.68 1.66 10.47
CA ASP A 18 -4.99 2.60 11.56
C ASP A 18 -6.08 3.59 11.17
N LEU A 19 -6.03 4.12 9.95
CA LEU A 19 -7.07 5.01 9.42
C LEU A 19 -8.41 4.27 9.25
N ALA A 20 -8.40 3.03 8.77
CA ALA A 20 -9.60 2.22 8.65
C ALA A 20 -10.21 1.88 10.03
N LEU A 21 -9.39 1.54 11.01
CA LEU A 21 -9.82 1.30 12.41
C LEU A 21 -10.42 2.54 13.07
N LYS A 22 -9.94 3.73 12.72
CA LYS A 22 -10.53 5.03 13.12
C LYS A 22 -11.86 5.35 12.42
N GLY A 23 -12.40 4.43 11.60
CA GLY A 23 -13.66 4.61 10.87
C GLY A 23 -13.53 5.43 9.59
N ASN A 24 -12.32 5.70 9.09
CA ASN A 24 -12.18 6.41 7.83
C ASN A 24 -12.52 5.49 6.66
N GLY A 25 -13.49 5.92 5.83
CA GLY A 25 -13.82 5.22 4.59
C GLY A 25 -12.65 5.24 3.59
N VAL A 26 -12.64 4.25 2.70
CA VAL A 26 -11.61 4.05 1.67
C VAL A 26 -11.32 5.32 0.87
N ALA A 27 -12.34 6.08 0.48
CA ALA A 27 -12.17 7.33 -0.26
C ALA A 27 -11.37 8.39 0.52
N LYS A 28 -11.60 8.49 1.83
CA LYS A 28 -10.86 9.43 2.70
C LYS A 28 -9.40 9.00 2.87
N ILE A 29 -9.16 7.69 3.01
CA ILE A 29 -7.81 7.12 3.05
C ILE A 29 -7.05 7.41 1.75
N CYS A 30 -7.69 7.19 0.58
CA CYS A 30 -7.05 7.48 -0.71
C CYS A 30 -6.65 8.95 -0.85
N ARG A 31 -7.55 9.88 -0.47
CA ARG A 31 -7.26 11.32 -0.51
C ARG A 31 -6.09 11.69 0.40
N HIS A 32 -6.02 11.10 1.59
CA HIS A 32 -4.92 11.30 2.53
C HIS A 32 -3.57 10.84 1.94
N LEU A 33 -3.51 9.61 1.42
CA LEU A 33 -2.29 9.05 0.83
C LEU A 33 -1.84 9.81 -0.42
N ASN A 34 -2.78 10.19 -1.29
CA ASN A 34 -2.49 10.97 -2.50
C ASN A 34 -1.95 12.36 -2.16
N LYS A 35 -2.51 13.02 -1.12
CA LYS A 35 -2.04 14.33 -0.68
C LYS A 35 -0.59 14.29 -0.16
N GLN A 36 -0.21 13.18 0.47
CA GLN A 36 1.16 12.98 0.95
C GLN A 36 2.12 12.50 -0.16
N HIS A 37 1.63 12.29 -1.38
CA HIS A 37 2.42 11.84 -2.52
C HIS A 37 3.22 10.54 -2.20
N ILE A 38 2.54 9.59 -1.55
CA ILE A 38 3.15 8.33 -1.11
C ILE A 38 3.20 7.32 -2.26
N LEU A 39 4.37 6.74 -2.48
CA LEU A 39 4.59 5.60 -3.39
C LEU A 39 3.76 4.39 -3.00
N ARG A 40 3.16 3.76 -4.02
CA ARG A 40 2.40 2.51 -3.83
C ARG A 40 3.33 1.32 -3.61
N PRO A 41 2.89 0.28 -2.87
CA PRO A 41 3.68 -0.94 -2.66
C PRO A 41 4.16 -1.59 -3.96
N ALA A 42 3.32 -1.63 -5.00
CA ALA A 42 3.72 -2.15 -6.31
C ALA A 42 4.78 -1.28 -7.01
N ALA A 43 4.80 0.03 -6.77
CA ALA A 43 5.82 0.92 -7.32
C ALA A 43 7.16 0.71 -6.60
N TYR A 44 7.13 0.53 -5.28
CA TYR A 44 8.30 0.11 -4.50
C TYR A 44 8.86 -1.24 -4.98
N ALA A 45 8.00 -2.23 -5.23
CA ALA A 45 8.41 -3.53 -5.76
C ALA A 45 9.07 -3.38 -7.15
N ALA A 46 8.46 -2.58 -8.04
CA ALA A 46 9.02 -2.29 -9.36
C ALA A 46 10.38 -1.55 -9.30
N GLU A 47 10.55 -0.57 -8.41
CA GLU A 47 11.84 0.12 -8.19
C GLU A 47 12.96 -0.82 -7.70
N ARG A 48 12.58 -1.91 -7.04
CA ARG A 48 13.51 -2.95 -6.57
C ARG A 48 13.81 -4.02 -7.63
N GLY A 49 13.26 -3.89 -8.82
CA GLY A 49 13.41 -4.87 -9.91
C GLY A 49 12.55 -6.12 -9.73
N GLU A 50 11.50 -6.08 -8.90
CA GLU A 50 10.51 -7.17 -8.87
C GLU A 50 9.65 -7.15 -10.13
N THR A 51 9.63 -8.28 -10.83
CA THR A 51 8.97 -8.40 -12.15
C THR A 51 7.45 -8.55 -12.03
N GLY A 52 6.72 -8.02 -13.00
CA GLY A 52 5.25 -8.14 -13.08
C GLY A 52 4.46 -6.96 -12.49
N PHE A 53 5.15 -6.01 -11.85
CA PHE A 53 4.54 -4.76 -11.36
C PHE A 53 4.70 -3.56 -12.31
N GLU A 54 5.67 -3.62 -13.22
CA GLU A 54 6.04 -2.54 -14.16
C GLU A 54 4.86 -2.12 -15.04
N ARG A 55 4.09 -3.11 -15.54
CA ARG A 55 2.88 -2.92 -16.35
C ARG A 55 1.82 -2.00 -15.71
N HIS A 56 1.84 -1.85 -14.39
CA HIS A 56 0.89 -0.97 -13.69
C HIS A 56 1.24 0.51 -13.81
N PHE A 57 2.47 0.84 -14.23
CA PHE A 57 3.03 2.19 -14.32
C PHE A 57 3.47 2.57 -15.74
N GLU A 58 3.36 1.67 -16.70
CA GLU A 58 3.65 1.97 -18.10
C GLU A 58 2.80 3.13 -18.64
N GLY A 59 3.48 4.05 -19.34
CA GLY A 59 2.89 5.22 -20.00
C GLY A 59 2.43 6.35 -19.07
N ASN A 60 2.56 6.23 -17.74
CA ASN A 60 2.24 7.32 -16.81
C ASN A 60 2.88 7.08 -15.43
N GLU A 61 3.89 7.89 -15.11
CA GLU A 61 4.65 7.82 -13.85
C GLU A 61 3.83 8.25 -12.62
N ASP A 62 2.87 9.17 -12.78
CA ASP A 62 1.98 9.61 -11.70
C ASP A 62 1.16 8.46 -11.11
N LYS A 63 0.90 7.40 -11.89
CA LYS A 63 0.22 6.18 -11.40
C LYS A 63 0.95 5.50 -10.24
N ARG A 64 2.24 5.79 -10.04
CA ARG A 64 3.06 5.33 -8.90
C ARG A 64 2.60 5.92 -7.58
N TYR A 65 1.99 7.11 -7.61
CA TYR A 65 1.56 7.87 -6.44
C TYR A 65 0.03 7.92 -6.29
N ILE A 66 -0.74 7.53 -7.32
CA ILE A 66 -2.21 7.56 -7.27
C ILE A 66 -2.79 6.29 -6.60
N TRP A 67 -3.24 6.45 -5.36
CA TRP A 67 -4.00 5.47 -4.61
C TRP A 67 -5.46 5.45 -5.03
N SER A 68 -5.89 4.31 -5.58
CA SER A 68 -7.29 4.03 -5.89
C SER A 68 -7.98 3.31 -4.74
N GLY A 69 -9.31 3.42 -4.68
CA GLY A 69 -10.10 2.68 -3.70
C GLY A 69 -9.94 1.16 -3.82
N ASN A 70 -9.73 0.66 -5.03
CA ASN A 70 -9.45 -0.77 -5.26
C ASN A 70 -8.10 -1.19 -4.68
N SER A 71 -7.06 -0.34 -4.80
CA SER A 71 -5.75 -0.59 -4.22
C SER A 71 -5.81 -0.66 -2.69
N VAL A 72 -6.44 0.33 -2.05
CA VAL A 72 -6.59 0.36 -0.59
C VAL A 72 -7.45 -0.82 -0.10
N ARG A 73 -8.55 -1.13 -0.79
CA ARG A 73 -9.41 -2.28 -0.46
C ARG A 73 -8.69 -3.61 -0.61
N SER A 74 -7.84 -3.76 -1.63
CA SER A 74 -7.03 -4.96 -1.83
C SER A 74 -6.05 -5.18 -0.68
N ILE A 75 -5.41 -4.13 -0.17
CA ILE A 75 -4.53 -4.22 1.01
C ILE A 75 -5.31 -4.61 2.26
N LEU A 76 -6.43 -3.91 2.53
CA LEU A 76 -7.28 -4.19 3.70
C LEU A 76 -7.87 -5.60 3.72
N ARG A 77 -8.07 -6.22 2.54
CA ARG A 77 -8.65 -7.57 2.39
C ARG A 77 -7.61 -8.67 2.20
N SER A 78 -6.36 -8.33 1.92
CA SER A 78 -5.36 -9.33 1.56
C SER A 78 -4.78 -9.99 2.82
N PRO A 79 -4.83 -11.33 2.91
CA PRO A 79 -4.33 -12.07 4.06
C PRO A 79 -2.81 -11.95 4.23
N ILE A 80 -2.08 -11.57 3.17
CA ILE A 80 -0.63 -11.30 3.23
C ILE A 80 -0.33 -10.13 4.17
N TYR A 81 -1.18 -9.10 4.17
CA TYR A 81 -1.02 -7.95 5.08
C TYR A 81 -1.68 -8.21 6.44
N ALA A 82 -2.77 -8.98 6.48
CA ALA A 82 -3.42 -9.35 7.74
C ALA A 82 -2.57 -10.30 8.60
N GLY A 83 -1.85 -11.26 7.99
CA GLY A 83 -0.90 -12.15 8.67
C GLY A 83 0.28 -11.40 9.28
N ASN A 84 0.72 -10.30 8.66
CA ASN A 84 1.77 -9.43 9.20
C ASN A 84 1.30 -8.51 10.33
N LEU A 85 -0.01 -8.30 10.50
CA LEU A 85 -0.56 -7.55 11.64
C LEU A 85 -0.73 -8.43 12.89
N VAL A 86 -0.86 -9.75 12.74
CA VAL A 86 -0.83 -10.68 13.90
C VAL A 86 0.55 -10.69 14.58
N GLY A 87 1.62 -10.34 13.85
CA GLY A 87 2.95 -10.09 14.40
C GLY A 87 3.09 -8.74 15.14
N TYR A 88 2.14 -7.82 14.98
CA TYR A 88 2.02 -6.60 15.79
C TYR A 88 1.30 -6.93 17.10
N LYS A 89 1.85 -7.87 17.89
CA LYS A 89 1.52 -7.92 19.31
C LYS A 89 2.14 -6.70 19.98
N ARG A 90 1.31 -5.97 20.74
CA ARG A 90 1.69 -4.82 21.57
C ARG A 90 2.79 -5.18 22.57
#